data_AF-A0A1E4HMF5-F1
#
_entry.id   AF-A0A1E4HMF5-F1
#
_cell.length_a   1.000
_cell.length_b   1.000
_cell.length_c   1.000
_cell.angle_alpha   90.00
_cell.angle_beta   90.00
_cell.angle_gamma   90.00
#
_symmetry.space_group_name_H-M   'P 1'
#
loop_
_entity.id
_entity.type
_entity.pdbx_description
1 polymer ?
#
loop_
_entity_poly.entity_id
_entity_poly.type
_entity_poly.pdbx_seq_one_letter_code
_entity_poly.pdbx_strand_id
1 'polypeptide(L)'
;MSQELNLLRQNQTTIDYGNLLTLPVAGGLLYVEPVYIERAGQDSSYPQLARVLVSYGGRVGYDANLATALDQVFGAGAGGGVTQGGGGTPPPTDTGTNPPPSPGAGGGSNPAATAAAAEISQALNQLKSAQQSGDFAAQGQALAALDAAVKKFQAAQGG
;
A
#
# COMPACT_ATOMS: atom_id res chain seq x y z
N MET A 1 -2.64 -33.31 -30.68
CA MET A 1 -2.17 -33.68 -29.33
C MET A 1 -1.06 -32.74 -28.83
N SER A 2 -1.22 -31.41 -29.00
CA SER A 2 -0.19 -30.44 -28.57
C SER A 2 -0.77 -29.03 -28.31
N GLN A 3 -1.93 -28.70 -28.87
CA GLN A 3 -2.65 -27.47 -28.53
C GLN A 3 -3.42 -27.58 -27.20
N GLU A 4 -3.89 -28.77 -26.83
CA GLU A 4 -4.68 -28.98 -25.60
C GLU A 4 -3.81 -28.85 -24.33
N LEU A 5 -2.59 -29.39 -24.33
CA LEU A 5 -1.66 -29.24 -23.19
C LEU A 5 -1.21 -27.79 -22.95
N ASN A 6 -1.33 -26.90 -23.94
CA ASN A 6 -0.95 -25.50 -23.79
C ASN A 6 -2.04 -24.68 -23.07
N LEU A 7 -3.31 -25.07 -23.19
CA LEU A 7 -4.40 -24.46 -22.43
C LEU A 7 -4.37 -24.88 -20.96
N LEU A 8 -4.00 -26.12 -20.65
CA LEU A 8 -3.94 -26.61 -19.27
C LEU A 8 -2.86 -25.92 -18.41
N ARG A 9 -1.89 -25.21 -19.01
CA ARG A 9 -0.80 -24.52 -18.29
C ARG A 9 -1.04 -23.04 -18.04
N GLN A 10 -2.04 -22.43 -18.68
CA GLN A 10 -2.24 -20.97 -18.65
C GLN A 10 -3.45 -20.52 -17.82
N ASN A 11 -4.33 -21.44 -17.42
CA ASN A 11 -5.66 -21.09 -16.89
C ASN A 11 -6.01 -21.72 -15.54
N GLN A 12 -5.04 -22.17 -14.74
CA GLN A 12 -5.27 -22.78 -13.42
C GLN A 12 -5.53 -21.74 -12.30
N THR A 13 -6.18 -20.61 -12.60
CA THR A 13 -6.55 -19.62 -11.58
C THR A 13 -8.01 -19.25 -11.75
N THR A 14 -8.83 -19.64 -10.78
CA THR A 14 -10.23 -19.20 -10.69
C THR A 14 -10.26 -17.88 -9.94
N ILE A 15 -11.03 -16.91 -10.45
CA ILE A 15 -11.23 -15.61 -9.82
C ILE A 15 -12.59 -15.65 -9.12
N ASP A 16 -12.58 -15.45 -7.81
CA ASP A 16 -13.77 -15.45 -6.97
C ASP A 16 -14.01 -14.05 -6.43
N TYR A 17 -15.09 -13.41 -6.87
CA TYR A 17 -15.51 -12.12 -6.35
C TYR A 17 -16.18 -12.33 -4.99
N GLY A 18 -15.72 -11.58 -3.99
CA GLY A 18 -16.25 -11.61 -2.64
C GLY A 18 -17.53 -10.81 -2.47
N ASN A 19 -17.93 -10.59 -1.22
CA ASN A 19 -19.13 -9.84 -0.91
C ASN A 19 -18.94 -8.33 -1.15
N LEU A 20 -19.90 -7.69 -1.81
CA LEU A 20 -19.94 -6.23 -1.98
C LEU A 20 -20.43 -5.56 -0.69
N LEU A 21 -19.57 -4.76 -0.07
CA LEU A 21 -19.92 -3.95 1.08
C LEU A 21 -20.23 -2.52 0.63
N THR A 22 -21.41 -2.01 1.02
CA THR A 22 -21.80 -0.61 0.77
C THR A 22 -21.87 0.15 2.09
N LEU A 23 -21.16 1.27 2.19
CA LEU A 23 -21.00 2.05 3.41
C LEU A 23 -21.33 3.53 3.16
N PRO A 24 -22.12 4.20 4.02
CA PRO A 24 -22.31 5.63 3.93
C PRO A 24 -21.07 6.37 4.48
N VAL A 25 -20.46 7.25 3.68
CA VAL A 25 -19.32 8.08 4.09
C VAL A 25 -19.46 9.49 3.54
N ALA A 26 -19.18 10.51 4.37
CA ALA A 26 -19.13 11.92 3.97
C ALA A 26 -20.31 12.41 3.07
N GLY A 27 -21.51 11.86 3.25
CA GLY A 27 -22.71 12.22 2.49
C GLY A 27 -22.92 11.46 1.17
N GLY A 28 -22.10 10.46 0.86
CA GLY A 28 -22.25 9.56 -0.29
C GLY A 28 -22.13 8.07 0.10
N LEU A 29 -22.19 7.19 -0.90
CA LEU A 29 -22.04 5.75 -0.74
C LEU A 29 -20.66 5.29 -1.25
N LEU A 30 -19.95 4.55 -0.40
CA LEU A 30 -18.70 3.86 -0.68
C LEU A 30 -19.00 2.40 -0.94
N TYR A 31 -18.50 1.89 -2.06
CA TYR A 31 -18.62 0.49 -2.46
C TYR A 31 -17.25 -0.17 -2.35
N VAL A 32 -17.19 -1.33 -1.69
CA VAL A 32 -15.95 -2.10 -1.51
C VAL A 32 -16.19 -3.55 -1.90
N GLU A 33 -15.42 -4.04 -2.87
CA GLU A 33 -15.52 -5.42 -3.37
C GLU A 33 -14.14 -6.10 -3.32
N PRO A 34 -13.95 -7.10 -2.44
CA PRO A 34 -12.74 -7.92 -2.41
C PRO A 34 -12.78 -8.97 -3.52
N VAL A 35 -11.63 -9.20 -4.16
CA VAL A 35 -11.45 -10.22 -5.20
C VAL A 35 -10.44 -11.23 -4.71
N TYR A 36 -10.84 -12.49 -4.70
CA TYR A 36 -10.04 -13.64 -4.30
C TYR A 36 -9.58 -14.42 -5.52
N ILE A 37 -8.45 -15.10 -5.39
CA ILE A 37 -7.96 -16.06 -6.38
C ILE A 37 -7.69 -17.40 -5.72
N GLU A 38 -8.05 -18.46 -6.43
CA GLU A 38 -7.79 -19.84 -6.05
C GLU A 38 -6.95 -20.52 -7.13
N ARG A 39 -5.98 -21.35 -6.73
CA ARG A 39 -5.23 -22.18 -7.67
C ARG A 39 -6.06 -23.41 -8.02
N ALA A 40 -6.42 -23.55 -9.30
CA ALA A 40 -7.16 -24.68 -9.81
C ALA A 40 -6.31 -25.96 -9.78
N GLY A 41 -6.89 -27.07 -9.30
CA GLY A 41 -6.24 -28.39 -9.27
C GLY A 41 -5.65 -28.81 -7.92
N GLN A 42 -5.90 -28.06 -6.84
CA GLN A 42 -5.62 -28.48 -5.47
C GLN A 42 -6.90 -28.38 -4.63
N ASP A 43 -7.43 -29.53 -4.18
CA ASP A 43 -8.64 -29.63 -3.33
C ASP A 43 -8.50 -28.97 -1.94
N SER A 44 -7.29 -28.50 -1.59
CA SER A 44 -6.97 -27.80 -0.34
C SER A 44 -6.37 -26.41 -0.57
N SER A 45 -6.71 -25.77 -1.69
CA SER A 45 -6.32 -24.38 -1.96
C SER A 45 -7.27 -23.44 -1.18
N TYR A 46 -6.71 -22.53 -0.39
CA TYR A 46 -7.51 -21.51 0.29
C TYR A 46 -7.59 -20.26 -0.59
N PRO A 47 -8.78 -19.65 -0.74
CA PRO A 47 -8.93 -18.39 -1.46
C PRO A 47 -8.06 -17.32 -0.83
N GLN A 48 -7.16 -16.76 -1.63
CA GLN A 48 -6.32 -15.65 -1.20
C GLN A 48 -6.88 -14.36 -1.76
N LEU A 49 -6.96 -13.33 -0.92
CA LEU A 49 -7.35 -12.00 -1.37
C LEU A 49 -6.29 -11.53 -2.38
N ALA A 50 -6.71 -11.39 -3.63
CA ALA A 50 -5.86 -10.84 -4.67
C ALA A 50 -5.87 -9.32 -4.60
N ARG A 51 -7.06 -8.71 -4.57
CA ARG A 51 -7.25 -7.26 -4.72
C ARG A 51 -8.54 -6.77 -4.07
N VAL A 52 -8.64 -5.47 -3.89
CA VAL A 52 -9.82 -4.77 -3.39
C VAL A 52 -10.18 -3.66 -4.38
N LEU A 53 -11.43 -3.65 -4.82
CA LEU A 53 -12.01 -2.57 -5.60
C LEU A 53 -12.76 -1.65 -4.66
N VAL A 54 -12.56 -0.36 -4.82
CA VAL A 54 -13.24 0.67 -4.03
C VAL A 54 -13.81 1.71 -4.98
N SER A 55 -15.09 2.07 -4.82
CA SER A 55 -15.74 3.09 -5.63
C SER A 55 -16.49 4.11 -4.76
N TYR A 56 -16.27 5.39 -5.01
CA TYR A 56 -16.97 6.50 -4.36
C TYR A 56 -17.13 7.68 -5.30
N GLY A 57 -18.37 8.16 -5.47
CA GLY A 57 -18.65 9.38 -6.24
C GLY A 57 -18.10 9.37 -7.68
N GLY A 58 -18.03 8.19 -8.31
CA GLY A 58 -17.50 8.02 -9.67
C GLY A 58 -15.98 7.83 -9.78
N ARG A 59 -15.25 7.84 -8.65
CA ARG A 59 -13.81 7.50 -8.59
C ARG A 59 -13.64 6.05 -8.15
N VAL A 60 -12.73 5.35 -8.81
CA VAL A 60 -12.43 3.93 -8.53
C VAL A 60 -10.97 3.79 -8.13
N GLY A 61 -10.73 3.12 -7.01
CA GLY A 61 -9.43 2.68 -6.53
C GLY A 61 -9.34 1.17 -6.61
N TYR A 62 -8.17 0.68 -7.02
CA TYR A 62 -7.95 -0.73 -7.23
C TYR A 62 -6.54 -1.10 -6.82
N ASP A 63 -6.44 -1.88 -5.75
CA ASP A 63 -5.14 -2.20 -5.16
C ASP A 63 -5.18 -3.52 -4.38
N ALA A 64 -4.01 -4.01 -3.96
CA ALA A 64 -3.88 -5.24 -3.19
C ALA A 64 -4.45 -5.11 -1.76
N ASN A 65 -4.61 -3.87 -1.27
CA ASN A 65 -5.12 -3.62 0.06
C ASN A 65 -6.13 -2.47 0.07
N LEU A 66 -7.05 -2.52 1.04
CA LEU A 66 -8.12 -1.55 1.17
C LEU A 66 -7.58 -0.13 1.44
N ALA A 67 -6.50 0.00 2.22
CA ALA A 67 -5.93 1.30 2.55
C ALA A 67 -5.41 2.04 1.31
N THR A 68 -4.64 1.37 0.45
CA THR A 68 -4.12 1.95 -0.80
C THR A 68 -5.22 2.16 -1.84
N ALA A 69 -6.21 1.26 -1.92
CA ALA A 69 -7.37 1.48 -2.76
C ALA A 69 -8.20 2.71 -2.31
N LEU A 70 -8.32 2.95 -1.00
CA LEU A 70 -8.97 4.15 -0.46
C LEU A 70 -8.14 5.42 -0.72
N ASP A 71 -6.82 5.33 -0.61
CA ASP A 71 -5.94 6.46 -0.92
C ASP A 71 -6.06 6.90 -2.40
N GLN A 72 -6.30 5.96 -3.33
CA GLN A 72 -6.53 6.29 -4.74
C GLN A 72 -7.87 7.02 -4.97
N VAL A 73 -8.89 6.72 -4.17
CA VAL A 73 -10.24 7.30 -4.30
C VAL A 73 -10.34 8.67 -3.62
N PHE A 74 -9.80 8.75 -2.40
CA PHE A 74 -9.96 9.89 -1.50
C PHE A 74 -8.70 10.76 -1.35
N GLY A 75 -7.57 10.33 -1.90
CA GLY A 75 -6.27 10.99 -1.77
C GLY A 75 -5.39 10.36 -0.68
N ALA A 76 -4.09 10.65 -0.73
CA ALA A 76 -3.10 10.06 0.14
C ALA A 76 -3.41 10.28 1.63
N GLY A 77 -3.47 9.20 2.40
CA GLY A 77 -3.71 9.21 3.85
C GLY A 77 -5.16 8.98 4.26
N ALA A 78 -6.07 8.78 3.32
CA ALA A 78 -7.46 8.38 3.57
C ALA A 78 -7.57 6.95 4.11
N GLY A 79 -6.63 6.07 3.77
CA GLY A 79 -6.52 4.70 4.29
C GLY A 79 -6.02 4.60 5.73
N GLY A 80 -5.64 5.72 6.36
CA GLY A 80 -5.01 5.73 7.69
C GLY A 80 -5.89 5.24 8.86
N GLY A 81 -7.20 5.12 8.65
CA GLY A 81 -8.15 4.58 9.63
C GLY A 81 -8.47 3.09 9.45
N VAL A 82 -7.92 2.43 8.42
CA VAL A 82 -8.21 1.02 8.14
C VAL A 82 -7.26 0.13 8.92
N THR A 83 -7.71 -0.36 10.08
CA THR A 83 -7.01 -1.45 10.77
C THR A 83 -7.30 -2.75 10.02
N GLN A 84 -6.27 -3.38 9.46
CA GLN A 84 -6.40 -4.66 8.76
C GLN A 84 -7.00 -5.72 9.70
N GLY A 85 -8.30 -6.00 9.53
CA GLY A 85 -9.00 -7.04 10.27
C GLY A 85 -8.59 -8.42 9.77
N GLY A 86 -7.63 -9.04 10.46
CA GLY A 86 -7.42 -10.48 10.66
C GLY A 86 -7.50 -11.44 9.47
N GLY A 87 -6.35 -12.07 9.15
CA GLY A 87 -6.35 -13.43 8.62
C GLY A 87 -5.11 -13.86 7.83
N GLY A 88 -4.06 -14.31 8.52
CA GLY A 88 -3.09 -15.28 7.96
C GLY A 88 -1.69 -14.77 7.60
N THR A 89 -0.99 -14.11 8.51
CA THR A 89 0.49 -14.14 8.47
C THR A 89 0.93 -15.55 8.87
N PRO A 90 1.72 -16.29 8.07
CA PRO A 90 2.38 -17.49 8.56
C PRO A 90 3.28 -17.09 9.76
N PRO A 91 3.47 -17.97 10.75
CA PRO A 91 4.30 -17.64 11.91
C PRO A 91 5.69 -17.19 11.44
N PRO A 92 6.24 -16.11 12.00
CA PRO A 92 7.60 -15.70 11.68
C PRO A 92 8.54 -16.79 12.19
N THR A 93 9.24 -17.44 11.26
CA THR A 93 10.48 -18.14 11.61
C THR A 93 11.41 -17.10 12.20
N ASP A 94 11.77 -17.34 13.44
CA ASP A 94 12.69 -16.58 14.25
C ASP A 94 14.05 -16.46 13.55
N THR A 95 14.31 -15.31 12.91
CA THR A 95 15.67 -14.81 12.68
C THR A 95 15.65 -13.29 12.75
N GLY A 96 16.00 -12.75 13.92
CA GLY A 96 16.72 -11.49 14.12
C GLY A 96 16.23 -10.23 13.39
N THR A 97 15.63 -9.31 14.17
CA THR A 97 15.72 -7.84 14.04
C THR A 97 16.15 -7.26 12.67
N ASN A 98 15.18 -6.84 11.86
CA ASN A 98 15.32 -5.65 10.99
C ASN A 98 13.93 -5.12 10.57
N PRO A 99 13.65 -3.80 10.62
CA PRO A 99 12.39 -3.22 10.13
C PRO A 99 12.29 -3.29 8.60
N PRO A 100 11.07 -3.22 8.02
CA PRO A 100 10.82 -3.53 6.62
C PRO A 100 11.36 -2.44 5.66
N PRO A 101 11.89 -2.80 4.47
CA PRO A 101 12.28 -1.86 3.44
C PRO A 101 11.05 -1.35 2.67
N SER A 102 10.98 -0.04 2.46
CA SER A 102 10.08 0.62 1.48
C SER A 102 10.63 0.42 0.04
N PRO A 103 9.80 0.45 -1.02
CA PRO A 103 10.16 -0.05 -2.35
C PRO A 103 11.26 0.73 -3.05
N GLY A 104 12.09 0.00 -3.79
CA GLY A 104 13.37 0.47 -4.31
C GLY A 104 13.29 1.43 -5.50
N ALA A 105 14.27 2.33 -5.53
CA ALA A 105 14.92 2.72 -6.77
C ALA A 105 16.23 1.92 -6.85
N GLY A 106 16.33 1.04 -7.84
CA GLY A 106 17.56 0.32 -8.13
C GLY A 106 18.66 1.31 -8.55
N GLY A 107 19.81 1.21 -7.88
CA GLY A 107 21.02 1.93 -8.23
C GLY A 107 21.85 2.20 -6.99
N GLY A 108 22.84 1.33 -6.70
CA GLY A 108 23.88 1.51 -5.68
C GLY A 108 23.43 2.08 -4.33
N SER A 109 23.23 1.22 -3.33
CA SER A 109 22.83 1.64 -1.97
C SER A 109 23.83 2.63 -1.36
N ASN A 110 23.64 3.92 -1.61
CA ASN A 110 24.38 4.98 -0.97
C ASN A 110 23.80 5.15 0.44
N PRO A 111 24.56 4.91 1.52
CA PRO A 111 24.06 5.07 2.88
C PRO A 111 23.54 6.49 3.15
N ALA A 112 24.04 7.50 2.43
CA ALA A 112 23.52 8.87 2.48
C ALA A 112 22.09 8.99 1.90
N ALA A 113 21.76 8.23 0.85
CA ALA A 113 20.41 8.22 0.27
C ALA A 113 19.41 7.54 1.22
N THR A 114 19.81 6.45 1.87
CA THR A 114 18.98 5.76 2.86
C THR A 114 18.71 6.64 4.09
N ALA A 115 19.73 7.33 4.60
CA ALA A 115 19.57 8.27 5.71
C ALA A 115 18.62 9.43 5.34
N ALA A 116 18.79 10.00 4.15
CA ALA A 116 17.92 11.08 3.68
C ALA A 116 16.46 10.63 3.47
N ALA A 117 16.22 9.41 2.98
CA ALA A 117 14.86 8.86 2.86
C ALA A 117 14.15 8.69 4.21
N ALA A 118 14.90 8.30 5.26
CA ALA A 118 14.37 8.24 6.63
C ALA A 118 14.01 9.63 7.17
N GLU A 119 14.86 10.63 6.94
CA GLU A 119 14.61 12.03 7.31
C GLU A 119 13.35 12.60 6.62
N ILE A 120 13.16 12.32 5.32
CA ILE A 120 11.96 12.71 4.55
C ILE A 120 10.69 12.15 5.21
N SER A 121 10.70 10.87 5.56
CA SER A 121 9.55 10.18 6.16
C SER A 121 9.19 10.77 7.54
N GLN A 122 10.21 11.11 8.34
CA GLN A 122 10.02 11.75 9.64
C GLN A 122 9.43 13.17 9.52
N ALA A 123 9.95 13.97 8.58
CA ALA A 123 9.47 15.33 8.34
C ALA A 123 8.00 15.34 7.88
N LEU A 124 7.59 14.39 7.03
CA LEU A 124 6.19 14.24 6.59
C LEU A 124 5.25 13.90 7.76
N ASN A 125 5.67 13.01 8.66
CA ASN A 125 4.87 12.68 9.85
C ASN A 125 4.73 13.88 10.80
N GLN A 126 5.80 14.64 11.01
CA GLN A 126 5.74 15.88 11.80
C GLN A 126 4.85 16.93 11.14
N LEU A 127 4.95 17.09 9.82
CA LEU A 127 4.10 18.01 9.07
C LEU A 127 2.62 17.63 9.21
N LYS A 128 2.30 16.34 9.09
CA LYS A 128 0.93 15.83 9.23
C LYS A 128 0.39 16.07 10.65
N SER A 129 1.20 15.80 11.67
CA SER A 129 0.84 16.07 13.08
C SER A 129 0.62 17.57 13.32
N ALA A 130 1.52 18.41 12.81
CA ALA A 130 1.43 19.86 12.94
C ALA A 130 0.26 20.47 12.14
N GLN A 131 -0.15 19.85 11.03
CA GLN A 131 -1.36 20.18 10.28
C GLN A 131 -2.63 19.83 11.06
N GLN A 132 -2.63 18.70 11.77
CA GLN A 132 -3.76 18.27 12.59
C GLN A 132 -3.91 19.11 13.86
N SER A 133 -2.80 19.48 14.50
CA SER A 133 -2.81 20.32 15.70
C SER A 133 -2.97 21.82 15.40
N GLY A 134 -2.88 22.23 14.13
CA GLY A 134 -2.93 23.64 13.72
C GLY A 134 -1.68 24.44 14.13
N ASP A 135 -0.56 23.77 14.42
CA ASP A 135 0.69 24.40 14.84
C ASP A 135 1.50 24.88 13.63
N PHE A 136 1.29 26.13 13.24
CA PHE A 136 1.97 26.75 12.10
C PHE A 136 3.50 26.84 12.25
N ALA A 137 4.03 26.91 13.48
CA ALA A 137 5.46 26.95 13.72
C ALA A 137 6.10 25.57 13.47
N ALA A 138 5.46 24.51 13.97
CA ALA A 138 5.87 23.14 13.72
C ALA A 138 5.70 22.75 12.24
N GLN A 139 4.69 23.28 11.54
CA GLN A 139 4.55 23.10 10.09
C GLN A 139 5.73 23.71 9.33
N GLY A 140 6.09 24.96 9.64
CA GLY A 140 7.24 25.62 9.01
C GLY A 140 8.56 24.87 9.22
N GLN A 141 8.77 24.35 10.43
CA GLN A 141 9.94 23.53 10.75
C GLN A 141 9.94 22.19 10.00
N ALA A 142 8.78 21.52 9.92
CA ALA A 142 8.66 20.25 9.19
C ALA A 142 8.86 20.42 7.68
N LEU A 143 8.37 21.52 7.08
CA LEU A 143 8.64 21.87 5.69
C LEU A 143 10.12 22.14 5.43
N ALA A 144 10.80 22.87 6.31
CA ALA A 144 12.23 23.12 6.20
C ALA A 144 13.05 21.83 6.32
N ALA A 145 12.67 20.94 7.24
CA ALA A 145 13.30 19.62 7.40
C ALA A 145 13.10 18.73 6.17
N LEU A 146 11.90 18.77 5.57
CA LEU A 146 11.58 18.03 4.35
C LEU A 146 12.43 18.50 3.16
N ASP A 147 12.53 19.81 2.93
CA ASP A 147 13.35 20.38 1.85
C ASP A 147 14.84 20.01 2.00
N ALA A 148 15.36 20.11 3.23
CA ALA A 148 16.75 19.72 3.52
C ALA A 148 16.99 18.22 3.27
N ALA A 149 16.05 17.36 3.65
CA ALA A 149 16.15 15.92 3.47
C ALA A 149 16.04 15.52 1.99
N VAL A 150 15.16 16.17 1.22
CA VAL A 150 15.05 15.97 -0.24
C VAL A 150 16.33 16.40 -0.97
N LYS A 151 16.94 17.53 -0.59
CA LYS A 151 18.23 17.97 -1.16
C LYS A 151 19.34 16.96 -0.90
N LYS A 152 19.44 16.42 0.32
CA LYS A 152 20.40 15.35 0.65
C LYS A 152 20.15 14.10 -0.18
N PHE A 153 18.88 13.72 -0.35
CA PHE A 153 18.51 12.54 -1.14
C PHE A 153 18.86 12.70 -2.62
N GLN A 154 18.60 13.88 -3.21
CA GLN A 154 18.99 14.19 -4.58
C GLN A 154 20.51 14.20 -4.76
N ALA A 155 21.25 14.82 -3.83
CA ALA A 155 22.71 14.82 -3.84
C ALA A 155 23.30 13.40 -3.72
N ALA A 156 22.64 12.52 -2.97
CA ALA A 156 23.07 11.14 -2.79
C ALA A 156 22.73 10.22 -3.98
N GLN A 157 21.75 10.58 -4.82
CA GLN A 157 21.38 9.84 -6.03
C GLN A 157 22.11 10.32 -7.30
N GLY A 158 22.62 11.55 -7.31
CA GLY A 158 23.35 12.13 -8.45
C GLY A 158 24.87 11.92 -8.43
N GLY A 159 25.37 11.07 -7.52
CA GLY A 159 26.79 10.78 -7.32
C GLY A 159 27.18 9.37 -7.70
#